data_AF-A0A497QNU5-F1
#
_entry.id   AF-A0A497QNU5-F1
#
_cell.length_a   1.000
_cell.length_b   1.000
_cell.length_c   1.000
_cell.angle_alpha   90.00
_cell.angle_beta   90.00
_cell.angle_gamma   90.00
#
_symmetry.space_group_name_H-M   'P 1'
#
loop_
_entity.id
_entity.type
_entity.pdbx_description
1 polymer ?
#
loop_
_entity_poly.entity_id
_entity_poly.type
_entity_poly.pdbx_seq_one_letter_code
_entity_poly.pdbx_strand_id
1 'polypeptide(L)'
;MGKFDGKIALIGGNLGKLKGDSFKIGLGGEIARQLQAEGAQVCLVDLDFAVSQACATAVGGSAKAYECDLMKDREYETEEYVDDRGRNK
;
A
#
# COMPACT_ATOMS: atom_id res chain seq x y z
N MET A 1 -11.00 -18.87 -11.13
CA MET A 1 -11.30 -17.45 -10.84
C MET A 1 -10.81 -17.19 -9.44
N GLY A 2 -9.85 -16.27 -9.27
CA GLY A 2 -9.32 -15.92 -7.95
C GLY A 2 -10.34 -15.12 -7.14
N LYS A 3 -10.15 -15.02 -5.82
CA LYS A 3 -11.12 -14.37 -4.91
C LYS A 3 -11.38 -12.90 -5.26
N PHE A 4 -10.40 -12.22 -5.86
CA PHE A 4 -10.44 -10.80 -6.17
C PHE A 4 -10.44 -10.50 -7.67
N ASP A 5 -10.85 -11.48 -8.50
CA ASP A 5 -10.94 -11.28 -9.94
C ASP A 5 -11.90 -10.13 -10.30
N GLY A 6 -11.47 -9.28 -11.23
CA GLY A 6 -12.17 -8.06 -11.63
C GLY A 6 -12.20 -6.95 -10.56
N LYS A 7 -11.50 -7.09 -9.43
CA LYS A 7 -11.37 -6.03 -8.41
C LYS A 7 -10.10 -5.21 -8.62
N ILE A 8 -10.14 -3.98 -8.10
CA ILE A 8 -8.98 -3.09 -8.02
C ILE A 8 -8.67 -2.89 -6.54
N ALA A 9 -7.40 -3.05 -6.16
CA ALA A 9 -6.90 -2.76 -4.83
C ALA A 9 -5.88 -1.62 -4.89
N LEU A 10 -6.03 -0.64 -4.00
CA LEU A 10 -5.07 0.42 -3.78
C LEU A 10 -4.29 0.09 -2.51
N ILE A 11 -2.96 0.03 -2.61
CA ILE A 11 -2.07 -0.27 -1.50
C ILE A 11 -1.06 0.85 -1.37
N GLY A 12 -1.07 1.49 -0.20
CA GLY A 12 -0.07 2.46 0.20
C GLY A 12 0.61 2.07 1.52
N GLY A 13 1.82 2.57 1.71
CA GLY A 13 2.60 2.37 2.92
C GLY A 13 3.41 1.07 2.95
N ASN A 14 4.67 1.19 3.37
CA ASN A 14 5.61 0.07 3.58
C ASN A 14 5.69 -0.91 2.39
N LEU A 15 5.75 -0.37 1.17
CA LEU A 15 5.84 -1.15 -0.07
C LEU A 15 7.19 -1.89 -0.20
N GLY A 16 8.24 -1.31 0.36
CA GLY A 16 9.57 -1.91 0.42
C GLY A 16 10.64 -0.87 0.73
N LYS A 17 11.89 -1.26 0.51
CA LYS A 17 13.05 -0.38 0.61
C LYS A 17 13.96 -0.58 -0.59
N LEU A 18 14.42 0.52 -1.16
CA LEU A 18 15.50 0.56 -2.14
C LEU A 18 16.83 0.85 -1.44
N LYS A 19 17.87 0.13 -1.85
CA LYS A 19 19.26 0.42 -1.48
C LYS A 19 20.14 0.23 -2.71
N GLY A 20 20.49 1.33 -3.38
CA GLY A 20 21.06 1.27 -4.73
C GLY A 20 20.07 0.58 -5.67
N ASP A 21 20.55 -0.39 -6.43
CA ASP A 21 19.73 -1.16 -7.38
C ASP A 21 19.00 -2.35 -6.71
N SER A 22 19.18 -2.57 -5.41
CA SER A 22 18.55 -3.67 -4.68
C SER A 22 17.25 -3.22 -4.05
N PHE A 23 16.15 -3.87 -4.46
CA PHE A 23 14.83 -3.71 -3.84
C PHE A 23 14.53 -4.88 -2.89
N LYS A 24 14.11 -4.56 -1.67
CA LYS A 24 13.55 -5.53 -0.72
C LYS A 24 12.09 -5.20 -0.47
N ILE A 25 11.20 -6.14 -0.79
CA ILE A 25 9.77 -5.96 -0.64
C ILE A 25 9.36 -5.84 0.85
N GLY A 26 8.42 -4.94 1.12
CA GLY A 26 7.85 -4.70 2.43
C GLY A 26 6.49 -5.39 2.58
N LEU A 27 5.82 -5.12 3.71
CA LEU A 27 4.51 -5.72 4.00
C LEU A 27 3.43 -5.31 2.99
N GLY A 28 3.38 -4.03 2.62
CA GLY A 28 2.43 -3.54 1.61
C GLY A 28 2.66 -4.22 0.25
N GLY A 29 3.92 -4.42 -0.13
CA GLY A 29 4.26 -5.13 -1.35
C GLY A 29 3.89 -6.62 -1.32
N GLU A 30 4.03 -7.29 -0.17
CA GLU A 30 3.61 -8.69 -0.02
C GLU A 30 2.09 -8.84 -0.11
N ILE A 31 1.33 -7.92 0.51
CA ILE A 31 -0.14 -7.85 0.39
C ILE A 31 -0.54 -7.66 -1.07
N ALA A 32 0.10 -6.72 -1.76
CA ALA A 32 -0.11 -6.50 -3.19
C ALA A 32 0.12 -7.76 -4.04
N ARG A 33 1.21 -8.49 -3.76
CA ARG A 33 1.51 -9.75 -4.47
C ARG A 33 0.42 -10.79 -4.26
N GLN A 34 -0.06 -10.95 -3.03
CA GLN A 34 -1.14 -11.90 -2.73
C GLN A 34 -2.46 -11.51 -3.39
N LEU A 35 -2.83 -10.22 -3.34
CA LEU A 35 -4.03 -9.72 -4.00
C LEU A 35 -3.98 -9.92 -5.53
N GLN A 36 -2.82 -9.65 -6.13
CA GLN A 36 -2.61 -9.86 -7.56
C GLN A 36 -2.68 -11.35 -7.93
N ALA A 37 -2.11 -12.25 -7.11
CA ALA A 37 -2.21 -13.69 -7.32
C ALA A 37 -3.67 -14.20 -7.24
N GLU A 38 -4.52 -13.50 -6.49
CA GLU A 38 -5.96 -13.75 -6.38
C GLU A 38 -6.80 -13.01 -7.44
N GLY A 39 -6.16 -12.42 -8.46
CA GLY A 39 -6.82 -11.82 -9.61
C GLY A 39 -7.11 -10.32 -9.52
N ALA A 40 -6.68 -9.64 -8.45
CA ALA A 40 -6.86 -8.21 -8.34
C ALA A 40 -5.94 -7.45 -9.31
N GLN A 41 -6.44 -6.34 -9.86
CA GLN A 41 -5.60 -5.26 -10.36
C GLN A 41 -5.09 -4.45 -9.18
N VAL A 42 -3.81 -4.09 -9.18
CA VAL A 42 -3.18 -3.48 -8.01
C VAL A 42 -2.58 -2.13 -8.37
N CYS A 43 -2.94 -1.11 -7.60
CA CYS A 43 -2.34 0.22 -7.63
C CYS A 43 -1.48 0.41 -6.39
N LEU A 44 -0.18 0.58 -6.59
CA LEU A 44 0.82 0.81 -5.56
C LEU A 44 1.09 2.31 -5.47
N VAL A 45 0.85 2.89 -4.31
CA VAL A 45 1.02 4.33 -4.07
C VAL A 45 2.06 4.55 -2.97
N ASP A 46 3.05 5.39 -3.24
CA ASP A 46 4.01 5.86 -2.22
C ASP A 46 4.39 7.31 -2.51
N LEU A 47 4.93 8.00 -1.51
CA LEU A 47 5.55 9.31 -1.71
C LEU A 47 6.84 9.14 -2.55
N ASP A 48 7.56 8.05 -2.36
CA ASP A 48 8.74 7.73 -3.17
C ASP A 48 8.33 6.89 -4.40
N PHE A 49 8.28 7.55 -5.56
CA PHE A 49 7.93 6.88 -6.81
C PHE A 49 8.88 5.74 -7.17
N ALA A 50 10.17 5.84 -6.84
CA ALA A 50 11.13 4.79 -7.14
C ALA A 50 10.78 3.52 -6.34
N VAL A 51 10.39 3.67 -5.07
CA VAL A 51 9.95 2.55 -4.22
C VAL A 51 8.69 1.90 -4.78
N SER A 52 7.67 2.68 -5.16
CA SER A 52 6.43 2.13 -5.73
C SER A 52 6.67 1.43 -7.08
N GLN A 53 7.54 1.98 -7.93
CA GLN A 53 7.90 1.39 -9.22
C GLN A 53 8.73 0.10 -9.07
N ALA A 54 9.69 0.08 -8.14
CA ALA A 54 10.43 -1.13 -7.83
C ALA A 54 9.51 -2.23 -7.25
N CYS A 55 8.56 -1.85 -6.40
CA CYS A 55 7.55 -2.75 -5.87
C CYS A 55 6.63 -3.30 -6.97
N ALA A 56 6.15 -2.46 -7.89
CA ALA A 56 5.32 -2.90 -9.02
C ALA A 56 6.06 -3.91 -9.91
N THR A 57 7.34 -3.67 -10.17
CA THR A 57 8.21 -4.60 -10.90
C THR A 57 8.34 -5.93 -10.16
N ALA A 58 8.55 -5.90 -8.84
CA ALA A 58 8.70 -7.09 -8.02
C ALA A 58 7.40 -7.90 -7.84
N VAL A 59 6.24 -7.23 -7.82
CA VAL A 59 4.92 -7.88 -7.80
C VAL A 59 4.57 -8.45 -9.17
N GLY A 60 4.84 -7.69 -10.24
CA GLY A 60 4.57 -8.07 -11.62
C GLY A 60 3.09 -8.03 -12.01
N GLY A 61 2.79 -8.60 -13.18
CA GLY A 61 1.43 -8.71 -13.72
C GLY A 61 0.77 -7.35 -13.96
N SER A 62 -0.41 -7.14 -13.37
CA SER A 62 -1.23 -5.92 -13.51
C SER A 62 -0.92 -4.84 -12.48
N ALA A 63 0.14 -4.98 -11.68
CA ALA A 63 0.52 -3.97 -10.71
C ALA A 63 1.00 -2.68 -11.39
N LYS A 64 0.49 -1.54 -10.96
CA LYS A 64 0.86 -0.20 -11.44
C LYS A 64 1.34 0.66 -10.29
N ALA A 65 2.39 1.44 -10.53
CA ALA A 65 2.97 2.35 -9.57
C ALA A 65 2.49 3.79 -9.79
N TYR A 66 2.31 4.51 -8.69
CA TYR A 66 1.89 5.91 -8.67
C TYR A 66 2.61 6.66 -7.54
N GLU A 67 3.04 7.88 -7.82
CA GLU A 67 3.53 8.81 -6.82
C GLU A 67 2.34 9.54 -6.19
N CYS A 68 2.17 9.43 -4.87
CA CYS A 68 1.08 10.08 -4.15
C CYS A 68 1.43 10.32 -2.68
N ASP A 69 1.25 11.57 -2.24
CA ASP A 69 1.24 11.91 -0.83
C ASP A 69 -0.18 11.69 -0.27
N LEU A 70 -0.37 10.58 0.44
CA LEU A 70 -1.65 10.24 1.10
C LEU A 70 -2.03 11.19 2.24
N MET A 71 -1.11 12.05 2.68
CA MET A 71 -1.35 13.00 3.76
C MET A 71 -1.66 14.41 3.27
N LYS A 72 -1.51 14.66 1.97
CA LYS A 72 -1.84 15.94 1.37
C LYS A 72 -3.36 16.08 1.25
N ASP A 73 -3.88 17.26 1.61
CA ASP A 73 -5.30 17.61 1.51
C ASP A 73 -6.26 16.68 2.29
N ARG A 74 -5.77 16.00 3.32
CA ARG A 74 -6.61 15.17 4.19
C ARG A 74 -7.45 16.03 5.14
N GLU A 75 -8.74 15.75 5.18
CA GLU A 75 -9.61 16.12 6.29
C GLU A 75 -9.47 15.03 7.36
N TYR A 76 -9.37 15.43 8.63
CA TYR A 76 -9.32 14.50 9.75
C TYR A 76 -10.26 14.98 10.84
N GLU A 77 -10.85 14.02 11.55
CA GLU A 77 -11.65 14.24 12.74
C GLU A 77 -10.94 13.55 13.90
N THR A 78 -10.89 14.22 15.05
CA THR A 78 -10.34 13.65 16.29
C THR A 78 -11.50 13.36 17.21
N GLU A 79 -11.71 12.10 17.55
CA GLU A 79 -12.66 11.69 18.60
C GLU A 79 -11.88 11.40 19.89
N GLU A 80 -12.28 12.04 20.99
CA GLU A 80 -11.80 11.68 22.32
C GLU A 80 -12.44 10.35 22.72
N TYR A 81 -11.62 9.36 23.05
CA TYR A 81 -12.11 8.10 23.60
C TYR A 81 -11.71 7.97 25.05
N VAL A 82 -12.66 7.49 25.85
CA VAL A 82 -12.46 7.18 27.26
C VAL A 82 -11.96 5.74 27.35
N ASP A 83 -10.80 5.53 27.98
CA ASP A 83 -10.32 4.17 28.25
C ASP A 83 -11.26 3.41 29.20
N ASP A 84 -11.02 2.11 29.36
CA ASP A 84 -11.74 1.23 30.30
C ASP A 84 -11.65 1.70 31.77
N ARG A 85 -10.85 2.74 32.05
CA ARG A 85 -10.59 3.32 33.37
C ARG A 85 -11.13 4.74 33.50
N GLY A 86 -11.93 5.21 32.56
CA GLY A 86 -12.56 6.53 32.64
C GLY A 86 -11.62 7.70 32.33
N ARG A 87 -10.47 7.46 31.69
CA ARG A 87 -9.49 8.53 31.38
C ARG A 87 -9.57 8.91 29.90
N ASN A 88 -9.70 10.21 29.64
CA ASN A 88 -9.61 10.76 28.29
C ASN A 88 -8.17 10.62 27.76
N LYS A 89 -8.06 10.28 26.48
CA LYS A 89 -6.79 10.02 25.78
C LYS A 89 -6.75 10.76 24.46
#